data_AF-A0A431PUZ3-F1
#
_entry.id   AF-A0A431PUZ3-F1
#
_cell.length_a   1.000
_cell.length_b   1.000
_cell.length_c   1.000
_cell.angle_alpha   90.00
_cell.angle_beta   90.00
_cell.angle_gamma   90.00
#
_symmetry.space_group_name_H-M   'P 1'
#
loop_
_entity.id
_entity.type
_entity.pdbx_description
1 polymer ?
#
loop_
_entity_poly.entity_id
_entity_poly.type
_entity_poly.pdbx_seq_one_letter_code
_entity_poly.pdbx_strand_id
1 'polypeptide(L)' 'MGGLSIWHWIIVGGVVFILFGGKFKISDVMGDVAKGIKAFKKGMAEDDSAEASKPVDQTVERRAIEADKSADKQV' A
#
# COMPACT_ATOMS: atom_id res chain seq x y z
N MET A 1 -30.68 -24.78 -0.66
CA MET A 1 -29.59 -24.96 -1.64
C MET A 1 -28.48 -24.00 -1.26
N GLY A 2 -27.64 -24.44 -0.33
CA GLY A 2 -26.70 -23.62 0.43
C GLY A 2 -25.64 -22.99 -0.46
N GLY A 3 -25.82 -21.71 -0.74
CA GLY A 3 -24.84 -20.90 -1.44
C GLY A 3 -23.52 -20.88 -0.68
N LEU A 4 -22.48 -21.35 -1.37
CA LEU A 4 -21.06 -21.02 -1.17
C LEU A 4 -20.65 -20.77 0.30
N SER A 5 -20.71 -21.84 1.10
CA SER A 5 -20.16 -21.87 2.46
C SER A 5 -18.70 -21.38 2.44
N ILE A 6 -18.29 -20.65 3.49
CA ILE A 6 -16.92 -20.12 3.68
C ILE A 6 -15.85 -21.22 3.48
N TRP A 7 -16.21 -22.46 3.78
CA TRP A 7 -15.39 -23.64 3.53
C TRP A 7 -15.02 -23.84 2.05
N HIS A 8 -15.92 -23.52 1.13
CA HIS A 8 -15.68 -23.62 -0.31
C HIS A 8 -14.64 -22.59 -0.76
N TRP A 9 -14.70 -21.37 -0.23
CA TRP A 9 -13.73 -20.32 -0.54
C TRP A 9 -12.32 -20.65 -0.05
N ILE A 10 -12.17 -21.32 1.09
CA ILE A 10 -10.88 -21.81 1.57
C ILE A 10 -10.33 -22.91 0.66
N ILE A 11 -11.15 -23.86 0.23
CA ILE A 11 -10.72 -24.93 -0.69
C ILE A 11 -10.34 -24.34 -2.06
N VAL A 12 -11.16 -23.47 -2.63
CA VAL A 12 -10.90 -22.82 -3.92
C VAL A 12 -9.63 -21.97 -3.84
N GLY A 13 -9.44 -21.20 -2.77
CA GLY A 13 -8.22 -20.45 -2.51
C GLY A 13 -6.98 -21.34 -2.48
N GLY A 14 -7.05 -22.49 -1.78
CA GLY A 14 -5.95 -23.45 -1.70
C GLY A 14 -5.58 -24.07 -3.05
N VAL A 15 -6.58 -24.46 -3.87
CA VAL A 15 -6.35 -25.03 -5.20
C VAL A 15 -5.70 -24.00 -6.14
N VAL A 16 -6.19 -22.76 -6.12
CA VAL A 16 -5.60 -21.66 -6.91
C VAL A 16 -4.16 -21.40 -6.45
N PHE A 17 -3.89 -21.40 -5.15
CA PHE A 17 -2.54 -21.21 -4.62
C PHE A 17 -1.58 -22.34 -5.02
N ILE A 18 -2.02 -23.60 -5.08
CA ILE A 18 -1.20 -24.71 -5.56
C ILE A 18 -0.89 -24.58 -7.06
N LEU A 19 -1.88 -24.21 -7.88
CA LEU A 19 -1.74 -24.14 -9.34
C LEU A 19 -0.96 -22.90 -9.79
N PHE A 20 -1.12 -21.77 -9.08
CA PHE A 20 -0.52 -20.49 -9.43
C PHE A 20 0.66 -20.08 -8.53
N GLY A 21 0.87 -20.76 -7.39
CA GLY A 21 1.84 -20.36 -6.35
C GLY A 21 3.31 -20.54 -6.68
N GLY A 22 3.65 -21.18 -7.80
CA GLY A 22 5.05 -21.40 -8.20
C GLY A 22 5.63 -20.38 -9.18
N LYS A 23 4.79 -19.63 -9.93
CA LYS A 23 5.28 -18.88 -11.12
C LYS A 23 4.53 -17.59 -11.44
N PHE A 24 3.51 -17.22 -10.69
CA PHE A 24 2.64 -16.12 -11.11
C PHE A 24 3.13 -14.81 -10.48
N LYS A 25 3.37 -13.78 -11.31
CA LYS A 25 3.98 -12.49 -10.90
C LYS A 25 2.97 -11.60 -10.17
N ILE A 26 2.38 -12.14 -9.11
CA ILE A 26 1.37 -11.46 -8.28
C ILE A 26 1.95 -10.25 -7.56
N SER A 27 3.24 -10.22 -7.23
CA SER A 27 3.81 -9.07 -6.48
C SER A 27 3.65 -7.73 -7.20
N ASP A 28 3.89 -7.67 -8.51
CA ASP A 28 3.79 -6.41 -9.27
C ASP A 28 2.33 -5.98 -9.44
N VAL A 29 1.47 -6.92 -9.82
CA VAL A 29 0.03 -6.67 -10.03
C VAL A 29 -0.67 -6.37 -8.70
N MET A 30 -0.35 -7.09 -7.62
CA MET A 30 -0.84 -6.82 -6.27
C MET A 30 -0.35 -5.44 -5.79
N GLY A 31 0.88 -5.05 -6.13
CA GLY A 31 1.43 -3.73 -5.82
C GLY A 31 0.63 -2.60 -6.48
N ASP A 32 0.31 -2.74 -7.76
CA ASP A 32 -0.46 -1.73 -8.50
C ASP A 32 -1.95 -1.71 -8.11
N VAL A 33 -2.55 -2.87 -7.83
CA VAL A 33 -3.89 -2.97 -7.26
C VAL A 33 -3.94 -2.36 -5.85
N ALA A 34 -2.93 -2.60 -5.01
CA ALA A 34 -2.84 -2.02 -3.67
C ALA A 34 -2.68 -0.50 -3.72
N LYS A 35 -1.86 0.04 -4.64
CA LYS A 35 -1.75 1.49 -4.85
C LYS A 35 -3.08 2.10 -5.30
N GLY A 36 -3.79 1.45 -6.24
CA GLY A 36 -5.11 1.89 -6.71
C GLY A 36 -6.16 1.92 -5.60
N ILE A 37 -6.26 0.84 -4.81
CA ILE A 37 -7.19 0.75 -3.68
C ILE A 37 -6.81 1.75 -2.57
N LYS A 38 -5.51 1.96 -2.29
CA LYS A 38 -5.04 2.93 -1.29
C LYS A 38 -5.34 4.37 -1.72
N ALA A 39 -5.17 4.70 -3.00
CA ALA A 39 -5.53 6.01 -3.56
C ALA A 39 -7.06 6.21 -3.54
N PHE A 40 -7.83 5.19 -3.87
CA PHE A 40 -9.30 5.22 -3.79
C PHE A 40 -9.79 5.42 -2.35
N LYS A 41 -9.23 4.68 -1.38
CA LYS A 41 -9.54 4.85 0.04
C LYS A 41 -9.11 6.21 0.56
N LYS A 42 -7.96 6.74 0.12
CA LYS A 42 -7.49 8.08 0.51
C LYS A 42 -8.36 9.18 -0.10
N GLY A 43 -8.77 9.07 -1.36
CA GLY A 43 -9.69 10.03 -1.99
C GLY A 43 -11.06 10.03 -1.35
N MET A 44 -11.61 8.85 -1.04
CA MET A 44 -12.90 8.72 -0.36
C MET A 44 -12.83 9.15 1.12
N ALA A 45 -11.71 8.91 1.78
CA ALA A 45 -11.46 9.41 3.13
C ALA A 45 -11.14 10.90 3.15
N GLU A 46 -10.63 11.52 2.08
CA GLU A 46 -10.45 12.98 2.02
C GLU A 46 -11.77 13.72 1.75
N ASP A 47 -12.75 13.08 1.12
CA ASP A 47 -14.13 13.59 1.06
C ASP A 47 -14.78 13.60 2.46
N ASP A 48 -14.46 12.60 3.30
CA ASP A 48 -14.94 12.46 4.69
C ASP A 48 -14.05 13.20 5.74
N SER A 49 -12.77 13.45 5.44
CA SER A 49 -11.75 14.02 6.34
C SER A 49 -11.10 15.30 5.81
N ALA A 50 -11.74 16.04 4.90
CA ALA A 50 -11.30 17.39 4.53
C ALA A 50 -11.18 18.36 5.74
N GLU A 51 -11.66 17.95 6.92
CA GLU A 51 -11.50 18.69 8.18
C GLU A 51 -10.30 18.22 9.04
N ALA A 52 -9.64 17.10 8.75
CA ALA A 52 -8.52 16.59 9.57
C ALA A 52 -7.42 15.91 8.74
N SER A 53 -6.18 16.42 8.89
CA SER A 53 -4.91 15.78 8.48
C SER A 53 -4.39 16.11 7.07
N LYS A 54 -3.82 17.32 6.99
CA LYS A 54 -2.72 17.67 6.09
C LYS A 54 -1.52 16.75 6.41
N PRO A 55 -0.87 16.07 5.44
CA PRO A 55 0.34 15.31 5.72
C PRO A 55 1.52 16.29 5.85
N VAL A 56 1.76 16.75 7.08
CA VAL A 56 3.08 17.20 7.51
C VAL A 56 3.87 15.93 7.76
N ASP A 57 4.62 15.40 6.79
CA ASP A 57 5.84 14.59 7.08
C ASP A 57 6.65 14.09 5.86
N GLN A 58 6.91 14.89 4.83
CA GLN A 58 7.96 14.52 3.84
C GLN A 58 8.90 15.65 3.43
N THR A 59 8.56 16.90 3.76
CA THR A 59 9.43 18.06 3.46
C THR A 59 10.41 18.37 4.60
N VAL A 60 10.15 17.91 5.82
CA VAL A 60 10.99 18.21 6.99
C VAL A 60 12.24 17.32 7.02
N GLU A 61 12.12 16.04 6.66
CA GLU A 61 13.24 15.10 6.68
C GLU A 61 14.30 15.42 5.59
N ARG A 62 13.87 15.89 4.41
CA ARG A 62 14.79 16.28 3.34
C ARG A 62 15.63 17.53 3.68
N ARG A 63 15.09 18.41 4.53
CA ARG A 63 15.75 19.67 4.94
C ARG A 63 16.74 19.47 6.09
N ALA A 64 16.52 18.46 6.94
CA ALA A 64 17.45 18.09 8.00
C ALA A 64 18.73 17.44 7.44
N ILE A 65 18.60 16.63 6.38
CA ILE A 65 19.75 15.92 5.77
C ILE A 65 20.63 16.88 4.94
N GLU A 66 20.08 17.98 4.42
CA GLU A 66 20.85 18.99 3.68
C GLU A 66 21.58 20.00 4.59
N ALA A 67 21.11 20.25 5.81
CA ALA A 67 21.74 21.18 6.74
C ALA A 67 22.99 20.61 7.42
N ASP A 68 23.04 19.30 7.66
CA ASP A 68 24.16 18.62 8.33
C ASP A 68 25.39 18.50 7.42
N LYS A 69 25.19 18.27 6.12
CA LYS A 69 26.28 18.08 5.15
C LYS A 69 27.00 19.37 4.75
N SER A 70 26.42 20.53 5.01
CA SER A 70 27.03 21.84 4.71
C SER A 70 27.90 22.39 5.83
N ALA A 71 27.83 21.85 7.06
CA ALA A 71 28.62 22.32 8.19
C ALA A 71 30.02 21.66 8.30
N ASP A 72 30.20 20.45 7.75
CA ASP A 72 31.43 19.65 7.89
C ASP A 72 32.50 19.94 6.81
N LYS A 73 32.19 20.74 5.78
CA LYS A 73 33.14 21.08 4.70
C LYS A 73 33.73 22.49 4.81
N GLN A 74 33.65 23.08 6.00
CA GLN A 74 34.24 24.38 6.31
C GLN A 74 34.87 24.36 7.72
N VAL A 75 35.63 23.30 8.03
CA VAL A 75 36.61 23.28 9.12
C VAL A 75 37.89 22.61 8.62
#